data_AF-A0A3E2XNH9-F1
#
_entry.id   AF-A0A3E2XNH9-F1
#
_cell.length_a   1.000
_cell.length_b   1.000
_cell.length_c   1.000
_cell.angle_alpha   90.00
_cell.angle_beta   90.00
_cell.angle_gamma   90.00
#
_symmetry.space_group_name_H-M   'P 1'
#
loop_
_entity.id
_entity.type
_entity.pdbx_description
1 polymer ?
#
loop_
_entity_poly.entity_id
_entity_poly.type
_entity_poly.pdbx_seq_one_letter_code
_entity_poly.pdbx_strand_id
1 'polypeptide(L)'
;MALNSYQNFKVKLIAAGEGTKFSTEFNILEDVQGRNYYGRSAKSIDEGKITIQPGKEIGILALYYAKNALSVTPFSDIENENVDSCNDEVYYLTVKFEKDDDALN
;
A
#
# COMPACT_ATOMS: atom_id res chain seq x y z
N MET A 1 5.14 -12.00 31.86
CA MET A 1 6.01 -11.66 30.71
C MET A 1 5.17 -10.85 29.73
N ALA A 2 5.46 -9.57 29.55
CA ALA A 2 4.75 -8.75 28.57
C ALA A 2 5.19 -9.23 27.17
N LEU A 3 4.28 -9.81 26.40
CA LEU A 3 4.51 -9.94 24.96
C LEU A 3 4.70 -8.52 24.43
N ASN A 4 5.92 -8.20 24.00
CA ASN A 4 6.28 -6.92 23.42
C ASN A 4 5.24 -6.53 22.37
N SER A 5 4.45 -5.50 22.69
CA SER A 5 3.47 -4.81 21.84
C SER A 5 4.09 -4.03 20.67
N TYR A 6 5.33 -4.37 20.32
CA TYR A 6 6.17 -3.68 19.36
C TYR A 6 6.61 -4.66 18.29
N GLN A 7 5.75 -4.88 17.30
CA GLN A 7 6.08 -4.89 15.87
C GLN A 7 4.86 -5.38 15.07
N ASN A 8 3.75 -4.65 15.18
CA ASN A 8 2.72 -4.78 14.14
C ASN A 8 3.23 -3.92 12.99
N PHE A 9 3.82 -4.56 11.98
CA PHE A 9 4.11 -3.91 10.72
C PHE A 9 2.76 -3.58 10.08
N LYS A 10 2.51 -2.29 9.87
CA LYS A 10 1.23 -1.82 9.36
C LYS A 10 1.44 -0.96 8.14
N VAL A 11 0.49 -1.08 7.23
CA VAL A 11 0.35 -0.18 6.09
C VAL A 11 -0.86 0.69 6.37
N LYS A 12 -0.67 2.00 6.21
CA LYS A 12 -1.75 2.98 6.25
C LYS A 12 -1.91 3.59 4.87
N LEU A 13 -3.04 3.29 4.22
CA LEU A 13 -3.41 3.94 2.97
C LEU A 13 -4.25 5.17 3.31
N ILE A 14 -3.90 6.31 2.72
CA ILE A 14 -4.64 7.58 2.86
C ILE A 14 -4.95 8.10 1.46
N ALA A 15 -6.22 8.27 1.16
CA ALA A 15 -6.71 8.97 -0.03
C ALA A 15 -7.31 10.31 0.40
N ALA A 16 -6.86 11.41 -0.18
CA ALA A 16 -7.35 12.74 0.14
C ALA A 16 -7.56 13.56 -1.13
N GLY A 17 -8.68 14.30 -1.21
CA GLY A 17 -9.03 15.16 -2.34
C GLY A 17 -10.22 16.05 -1.99
N GLU A 18 -10.28 17.26 -2.55
CA GLU A 18 -11.37 18.26 -2.40
C GLU A 18 -12.10 18.26 -1.04
N GLY A 19 -11.34 18.34 0.06
CA GLY A 19 -11.88 18.42 1.42
C GLY A 19 -12.31 17.08 2.04
N THR A 20 -12.23 15.97 1.30
CA THR A 20 -12.53 14.61 1.77
C THR A 20 -11.25 13.82 2.00
N LYS A 21 -11.25 12.98 3.05
CA LYS A 21 -10.13 12.10 3.38
C LYS A 21 -10.65 10.73 3.80
N PHE A 22 -10.16 9.69 3.13
CA PHE A 22 -10.36 8.30 3.49
C PHE A 22 -9.03 7.71 3.97
N SER A 23 -9.08 6.85 4.98
CA SER A 23 -7.90 6.07 5.38
C SER A 23 -8.26 4.69 5.85
N THR A 24 -7.44 3.71 5.48
CA THR A 24 -7.53 2.34 5.98
C THR A 24 -6.15 1.87 6.47
N GLU A 25 -6.15 0.99 7.46
CA GLU A 25 -4.94 0.41 8.04
C GLU A 25 -5.08 -1.11 8.12
N PHE A 26 -4.03 -1.82 7.74
CA PHE A 26 -3.98 -3.28 7.84
C PHE A 26 -2.57 -3.75 8.23
N ASN A 27 -2.51 -4.91 8.89
CA ASN A 27 -1.25 -5.53 9.29
C ASN A 27 -0.60 -6.22 8.08
N ILE A 28 0.72 -6.26 8.08
CA ILE A 28 1.54 -7.03 7.14
C ILE A 28 2.57 -7.85 7.92
N LEU A 29 3.18 -8.84 7.26
CA LEU A 29 4.26 -9.66 7.79
C LEU A 29 3.90 -10.43 9.07
N GLU A 30 2.62 -10.70 9.33
CA GLU A 30 2.15 -11.32 10.58
C GLU A 30 2.80 -12.69 10.84
N ASP A 31 3.03 -13.47 9.79
CA ASP A 31 3.61 -14.82 9.85
C ASP A 31 5.10 -14.90 9.46
N VAL A 32 5.74 -13.77 9.16
CA VAL A 32 7.14 -13.72 8.71
C VAL A 32 8.08 -13.75 9.92
N GLN A 33 8.92 -14.79 10.01
CA GLN A 33 9.93 -14.92 11.06
C GLN A 33 11.21 -14.14 10.74
N GLY A 34 11.93 -13.70 11.78
CA GLY A 34 13.20 -12.97 11.61
C GLY A 34 13.06 -11.56 11.06
N ARG A 35 11.85 -10.98 11.10
CA ARG A 35 11.54 -9.62 10.66
C ARG A 35 12.25 -8.57 11.51
N ASN A 36 12.88 -7.59 10.86
CA ASN A 36 13.44 -6.41 11.50
C ASN A 36 12.72 -5.14 11.03
N TYR A 37 12.70 -4.13 11.90
CA TYR A 37 12.13 -2.83 11.59
C TYR A 37 13.15 -1.94 10.87
N TYR A 38 12.89 -1.66 9.59
CA TYR A 38 13.78 -0.88 8.71
C TYR A 38 13.40 0.61 8.59
N GLY A 39 12.42 1.09 9.36
CA GLY A 39 11.95 2.47 9.32
C GLY A 39 10.60 2.63 8.64
N ARG A 40 10.31 3.84 8.14
CA ARG A 40 9.06 4.19 7.45
C ARG A 40 9.38 4.66 6.04
N SER A 41 8.68 4.13 5.05
CA SER A 41 8.69 4.62 3.67
C SER A 41 7.31 5.15 3.31
N ALA A 42 7.27 6.24 2.55
CA ALA A 42 6.05 6.82 2.03
C ALA A 42 6.33 7.36 0.62
N LYS A 43 5.45 7.07 -0.33
CA LYS A 43 5.51 7.61 -1.69
C LYS A 43 4.15 8.20 -2.03
N SER A 44 4.14 9.46 -2.45
CA SER A 44 2.96 10.09 -3.03
C SER A 44 2.83 9.68 -4.49
N ILE A 45 1.59 9.63 -4.98
CA ILE A 45 1.31 9.44 -6.39
C ILE A 45 0.84 10.78 -6.94
N ASP A 46 1.41 11.18 -8.06
CA ASP A 46 1.09 12.47 -8.67
C ASP A 46 -0.38 12.50 -9.13
N GLU A 47 -1.00 13.67 -8.95
CA GLU A 47 -2.34 13.95 -9.45
C GLU A 47 -2.40 13.78 -10.98
N GLY A 48 -3.50 13.21 -11.48
CA GLY A 48 -3.73 13.03 -12.92
C GLY A 48 -3.02 11.83 -13.56
N LYS A 49 -2.13 11.11 -12.86
CA LYS A 49 -1.51 9.88 -13.39
C LYS A 49 -2.40 8.64 -13.33
N ILE A 50 -3.35 8.62 -12.40
CA ILE A 50 -4.26 7.48 -12.20
C ILE A 50 -5.69 7.93 -12.49
N THR A 51 -6.33 7.32 -13.49
CA THR A 51 -7.75 7.54 -13.77
C THR A 51 -8.59 6.62 -12.89
N ILE A 52 -9.37 7.20 -11.98
CA ILE A 52 -10.32 6.47 -11.15
C ILE A 52 -11.60 6.21 -11.92
N GLN A 53 -11.98 4.95 -12.09
CA GLN A 53 -13.23 4.53 -12.71
C GLN A 53 -14.05 3.73 -11.70
N PRO A 54 -15.32 4.10 -11.44
CA PRO A 54 -16.19 3.33 -10.56
C PRO A 54 -16.30 1.87 -11.01
N GLY A 55 -16.29 0.93 -10.07
CA GLY A 55 -16.38 -0.49 -10.36
C GLY A 55 -15.11 -1.12 -10.92
N LYS A 56 -14.04 -0.34 -11.15
CA LYS A 56 -12.75 -0.85 -11.68
C LYS A 56 -11.71 -0.90 -10.56
N GLU A 57 -11.01 -2.02 -10.50
CA GLU A 57 -9.85 -2.19 -9.62
C GLU A 57 -8.62 -1.54 -10.26
N ILE A 58 -7.86 -0.80 -9.46
CA ILE A 58 -6.74 0.02 -9.89
C ILE A 58 -5.53 -0.32 -9.00
N GLY A 59 -4.42 -0.68 -9.63
CA GLY A 59 -3.13 -0.83 -8.95
C GLY A 59 -2.59 0.52 -8.51
N ILE A 60 -2.25 0.63 -7.22
CA ILE A 60 -1.69 1.85 -6.64
C ILE A 60 -0.17 1.73 -6.54
N LEU A 61 0.30 0.71 -5.81
CA LEU A 61 1.72 0.52 -5.51
C LEU A 61 2.01 -0.93 -5.10
N ALA A 62 3.28 -1.29 -5.13
CA ALA A 62 3.82 -2.48 -4.49
C ALA A 62 4.72 -2.07 -3.32
N LEU A 63 4.60 -2.80 -2.22
CA LEU A 63 5.48 -2.73 -1.06
C LEU A 63 6.41 -3.93 -1.09
N TYR A 64 7.71 -3.66 -1.07
CA TYR A 64 8.73 -4.68 -1.05
C TYR A 64 9.36 -4.73 0.33
N TYR A 65 9.27 -5.90 0.96
CA TYR A 65 9.97 -6.19 2.20
C TYR A 65 11.02 -7.25 1.92
N ALA A 66 12.27 -6.87 2.10
CA ALA A 66 13.43 -7.75 1.97
C ALA A 66 14.16 -7.81 3.31
N LYS A 67 14.98 -8.84 3.48
CA LYS A 67 15.79 -9.07 4.68
C LYS A 67 16.58 -7.84 5.14
N ASN A 68 16.91 -6.88 4.28
CA ASN A 68 17.63 -5.65 4.65
C ASN A 68 17.00 -4.35 4.10
N ALA A 69 15.82 -4.39 3.51
CA ALA A 69 15.24 -3.22 2.82
C ALA A 69 13.72 -3.18 2.90
N LEU A 70 13.18 -1.95 2.96
CA LEU A 70 11.76 -1.67 2.76
C LEU A 70 11.64 -0.64 1.64
N SER A 71 10.94 -1.00 0.56
CA SER A 71 10.74 -0.12 -0.59
C SER A 71 9.27 -0.05 -0.99
N VAL A 72 8.91 1.04 -1.66
CA VAL A 72 7.56 1.31 -2.17
C VAL A 72 7.67 1.80 -3.60
N THR A 73 7.09 1.06 -4.54
CA THR A 73 7.09 1.40 -5.97
C THR A 73 5.65 1.63 -6.44
N PRO A 74 5.31 2.78 -7.05
CA PRO A 74 4.00 3.03 -7.65
C PRO A 74 3.77 2.07 -8.81
N PHE A 75 2.51 1.71 -9.04
CA PHE A 75 2.15 0.73 -10.07
C PHE A 75 2.61 1.16 -11.48
N SER A 76 2.56 2.45 -11.80
CA SER A 76 3.04 2.98 -13.08
C SER A 76 4.53 2.75 -13.33
N ASP A 77 5.35 2.71 -12.27
CA ASP A 77 6.78 2.42 -12.38
C ASP A 77 6.99 0.90 -12.54
N ILE A 78 6.12 0.05 -11.96
CA ILE A 78 6.17 -1.42 -12.10
C ILE A 78 5.94 -1.87 -13.54
N GLU A 79 5.01 -1.24 -14.26
CA GLU A 79 4.77 -1.56 -15.68
C GLU A 79 6.01 -1.32 -16.56
N ASN A 80 6.93 -0.46 -16.10
CA ASN A 80 8.12 -0.03 -16.84
C ASN A 80 9.44 -0.58 -16.29
N GLU A 81 9.45 -1.23 -15.12
CA GLU A 81 10.64 -1.69 -14.44
C GLU A 81 10.77 -3.23 -14.40
N ASN A 82 11.99 -3.73 -14.61
CA ASN A 82 12.37 -5.08 -14.17
C ASN A 82 12.50 -5.04 -12.64
N VAL A 83 11.49 -5.52 -11.93
CA VAL A 83 11.50 -5.58 -10.47
C VAL A 83 12.62 -6.52 -10.02
N ASP A 84 13.64 -5.96 -9.36
CA ASP A 84 14.80 -6.71 -8.88
C ASP A 84 14.35 -7.82 -7.92
N SER A 85 14.76 -9.05 -8.20
CA SER A 85 14.31 -10.29 -7.56
C SER A 85 14.75 -10.51 -6.11
N CYS A 86 15.22 -9.47 -5.40
CA CYS A 86 15.82 -9.57 -4.08
C CYS A 86 14.79 -9.47 -2.92
N ASN A 87 13.50 -9.63 -3.21
CA ASN A 87 12.42 -9.37 -2.25
C ASN A 87 11.91 -10.68 -1.64
N ASP A 88 11.93 -10.77 -0.31
CA ASP A 88 11.42 -11.93 0.42
C ASP A 88 9.88 -11.93 0.46
N GLU A 89 9.26 -10.75 0.59
CA GLU A 89 7.80 -10.58 0.64
C GLU A 89 7.38 -9.34 -0.17
N VAL A 90 6.33 -9.49 -0.99
CA VAL A 90 5.79 -8.41 -1.84
C VAL A 90 4.29 -8.26 -1.62
N TYR A 91 3.85 -7.04 -1.29
CA TYR A 91 2.44 -6.70 -1.14
C TYR A 91 2.00 -5.75 -2.26
N TYR A 92 1.12 -6.24 -3.13
CA TYR A 92 0.47 -5.40 -4.14
C TYR A 92 -0.78 -4.76 -3.54
N LEU A 93 -0.85 -3.44 -3.60
CA LEU A 93 -2.03 -2.69 -3.17
C LEU A 93 -2.83 -2.24 -4.38
N THR A 94 -4.06 -2.73 -4.43
CA THR A 94 -5.10 -2.29 -5.36
C THR A 94 -6.22 -1.61 -4.59
N VAL A 95 -6.95 -0.73 -5.27
CA VAL A 95 -8.19 -0.15 -4.75
C VAL A 95 -9.28 -0.25 -5.79
N LYS A 96 -10.51 -0.40 -5.32
CA LYS A 96 -11.70 -0.30 -6.15
C LYS A 96 -12.61 0.74 -5.52
N PHE A 97 -12.98 1.73 -6.30
CA PHE A 97 -13.99 2.71 -5.89
C PHE A 97 -15.32 2.23 -6.43
N GLU A 98 -16.30 2.00 -5.56
CA GLU A 98 -17.67 1.74 -5.98
C GLU A 98 -18.44 3.05 -6.03
N LYS A 99 -19.38 3.15 -6.97
CA LYS A 99 -20.35 4.23 -6.96
C LYS A 99 -21.35 3.93 -5.85
N ASP A 100 -21.58 4.90 -4.98
CA ASP A 100 -22.69 4.83 -4.03
C ASP A 100 -24.00 5.16 -4.79
N ASP A 101 -24.78 4.14 -5.12
CA ASP A 101 -26.08 4.32 -5.80
C ASP A 101 -27.16 4.84 -4.84
N ASP A 102 -26.93 4.88 -3.52
CA ASP A 102 -27.86 5.42 -2.52
C ASP A 102 -27.68 6.92 -2.26
N ALA A 103 -26.68 7.58 -2.84
CA ALA A 103 -26.41 9.02 -2.66
C ALA A 103 -27.43 9.97 -3.35
N LEU A 104 -28.55 9.44 -3.85
CA LEU A 104 -29.55 10.16 -4.66
C LEU A 104 -31.00 10.03 -4.15
N ASN A 105 -31.24 9.53 -2.94
CA ASN A 105 -32.58 9.55 -2.31
C ASN A 105 -32.68 10.56 -1.16
#